data_AF-A0A328FH62-F1
#
_entry.id   AF-A0A328FH62-F1
#
_cell.length_a   1.000
_cell.length_b   1.000
_cell.length_c   1.000
_cell.angle_alpha   90.00
_cell.angle_beta   90.00
_cell.angle_gamma   90.00
#
_symmetry.space_group_name_H-M   'P 1'
#
loop_
_entity.id
_entity.type
_entity.pdbx_description
1 polymer ?
#
loop_
_entity_poly.entity_id
_entity_poly.type
_entity_poly.pdbx_seq_one_letter_code
_entity_poly.pdbx_strand_id
1 'polypeptide(L)'
;MDGINTQIPGKLSLYRESVANRAAKRSPEFMKRLESAVLEVNNNQHVADDSVEAVIEGRLGIHEGMMALGKASTSLKVLAQVRNKAMSAYEEIMRLQV
;
A
#
# COMPACT_ATOMS: atom_id res chain seq x y z
N MET A 1 -50.51 -25.71 -35.35
CA MET A 1 -49.04 -25.78 -35.44
C MET A 1 -48.52 -24.44 -34.94
N ASP A 2 -48.55 -24.23 -33.63
CA ASP A 2 -48.03 -23.02 -32.99
C ASP A 2 -46.79 -23.41 -32.20
N GLY A 3 -45.63 -23.02 -32.72
CA GLY A 3 -44.33 -23.25 -32.10
C GLY A 3 -44.20 -22.34 -30.87
N ILE A 4 -44.21 -22.94 -29.69
CA ILE A 4 -44.02 -22.26 -28.41
C ILE A 4 -42.63 -21.62 -28.39
N ASN A 5 -42.60 -20.29 -28.38
CA ASN A 5 -41.43 -19.47 -28.11
C ASN A 5 -41.06 -19.58 -26.61
N THR A 6 -40.10 -20.45 -26.29
CA THR A 6 -39.50 -20.52 -24.97
C THR A 6 -38.39 -19.48 -24.84
N GLN A 7 -38.78 -18.26 -24.48
CA GLN A 7 -37.87 -17.29 -23.90
C GLN A 7 -37.44 -17.82 -22.52
N ILE A 8 -36.21 -18.31 -22.39
CA ILE A 8 -35.64 -18.68 -21.09
C ILE A 8 -35.15 -17.39 -20.41
N PRO A 9 -35.77 -16.93 -19.29
CA PRO A 9 -35.25 -15.80 -18.53
C PRO A 9 -34.15 -16.31 -17.59
N GLY A 10 -32.97 -15.67 -17.65
CA GLY A 10 -31.91 -15.94 -16.67
C GLY A 10 -30.61 -16.52 -17.22
N LYS A 11 -30.18 -16.14 -18.43
CA LYS A 11 -28.75 -16.23 -18.75
C LYS A 11 -28.02 -15.10 -18.03
N LEU A 12 -27.65 -15.34 -16.77
CA LEU A 12 -26.56 -14.61 -16.12
C LEU A 12 -25.37 -14.64 -17.09
N SER A 13 -25.06 -13.49 -17.69
CA SER A 13 -23.85 -13.34 -18.49
C SER A 13 -22.67 -13.54 -17.55
N LEU A 14 -22.13 -14.76 -17.52
CA LEU A 14 -20.93 -15.13 -16.78
C LEU A 14 -19.68 -14.58 -17.47
N TYR A 15 -19.70 -13.31 -17.87
CA TYR A 15 -18.47 -12.59 -18.16
C TYR A 15 -17.86 -12.19 -16.82
N ARG A 16 -17.32 -13.19 -16.10
CA ARG A 16 -16.42 -12.94 -14.99
C ARG A 16 -15.26 -12.15 -15.60
N GLU A 17 -15.28 -10.85 -15.34
CA GLU A 17 -14.27 -9.90 -15.81
C GLU A 17 -12.89 -10.56 -15.71
N SER A 18 -12.09 -10.52 -16.78
CA SER A 18 -10.83 -11.25 -16.79
C SER A 18 -9.95 -10.79 -15.62
N VAL A 19 -9.21 -11.72 -15.03
CA VAL A 19 -8.29 -11.40 -13.91
C VAL A 19 -7.34 -10.26 -14.30
N ALA A 20 -6.97 -10.21 -15.58
CA ALA A 20 -6.19 -9.13 -16.17
C ALA A 20 -6.87 -7.75 -16.07
N ASN A 21 -8.17 -7.65 -16.37
CA ASN A 21 -8.88 -6.36 -16.29
C ASN A 21 -9.06 -5.88 -14.84
N ARG A 22 -9.28 -6.79 -13.89
CA ARG A 22 -9.33 -6.46 -12.45
C ARG A 22 -7.97 -6.05 -11.89
N ALA A 23 -6.89 -6.69 -12.32
CA ALA A 23 -5.53 -6.33 -11.92
C ALA A 23 -5.12 -4.96 -12.47
N ALA A 24 -5.45 -4.65 -13.74
CA ALA A 24 -5.16 -3.38 -14.38
C ALA A 24 -5.83 -2.18 -13.69
N LYS A 25 -7.09 -2.33 -13.22
CA LYS A 25 -7.79 -1.27 -12.48
C LYS A 25 -7.22 -1.00 -11.07
N ARG A 26 -6.61 -2.00 -10.44
CA ARG A 26 -6.20 -1.94 -9.02
C ARG A 26 -4.74 -1.54 -8.82
N SER A 27 -3.90 -1.70 -9.85
CA SER A 27 -2.48 -1.37 -9.83
C SER A 27 -2.16 0.12 -9.56
N PRO A 28 -2.85 1.11 -10.18
CA PRO A 28 -2.45 2.52 -10.03
C PRO A 28 -2.66 3.06 -8.61
N GLU A 29 -3.70 2.60 -7.91
CA GLU A 29 -4.04 3.14 -6.59
C GLU A 29 -3.13 2.63 -5.48
N PHE A 30 -2.72 1.36 -5.53
CA PHE A 30 -1.79 0.81 -4.54
C PHE A 30 -0.42 1.48 -4.65
N MET A 31 0.09 1.64 -5.88
CA MET A 31 1.38 2.31 -6.10
C MET A 31 1.37 3.75 -5.60
N LYS A 32 0.32 4.52 -5.87
CA LYS A 32 0.16 5.87 -5.33
C LYS A 32 0.17 5.90 -3.81
N ARG A 33 -0.57 4.99 -3.16
CA ARG A 33 -0.58 4.89 -1.68
C ARG A 33 0.80 4.51 -1.13
N LEU A 34 1.52 3.62 -1.80
CA LEU A 34 2.87 3.23 -1.40
C LEU A 34 3.85 4.40 -1.53
N GLU A 35 3.79 5.13 -2.64
CA GLU A 35 4.57 6.35 -2.84
C GLU A 35 4.28 7.40 -1.76
N SER A 36 3.01 7.68 -1.48
CA SER A 36 2.63 8.58 -0.40
C SER A 36 3.13 8.11 0.97
N ALA A 37 3.09 6.80 1.25
CA ALA A 37 3.60 6.24 2.50
C ALA A 37 5.11 6.40 2.64
N VAL A 38 5.88 6.27 1.55
CA VAL A 38 7.33 6.53 1.54
C VAL A 38 7.61 8.00 1.86
N LEU A 39 6.89 8.91 1.21
CA LEU A 39 7.00 10.35 1.47
C LEU A 39 6.62 10.71 2.92
N GLU A 40 5.57 10.07 3.46
CA GLU A 40 5.15 10.26 4.84
C GLU A 40 6.22 9.77 5.84
N VAL A 41 6.85 8.61 5.57
CA VAL A 41 7.97 8.10 6.38
C VAL A 41 9.15 9.06 6.35
N ASN A 42 9.46 9.66 5.20
CA ASN A 42 10.50 10.68 5.10
C ASN A 42 10.15 11.93 5.91
N ASN A 43 8.91 12.42 5.78
CA ASN A 43 8.45 13.57 6.54
C ASN A 43 8.47 13.31 8.05
N ASN A 44 8.04 12.12 8.49
CA ASN A 44 8.08 11.75 9.90
C ASN A 44 9.52 11.70 10.44
N GLN A 45 10.53 11.35 9.62
CA GLN A 45 11.94 11.41 10.01
C GLN A 45 12.40 12.86 10.20
N HIS A 46 12.13 13.75 9.25
CA HIS A 46 12.46 15.18 9.41
C HIS A 46 11.81 15.78 10.66
N VAL A 47 10.53 15.50 10.89
CA VAL A 47 9.83 15.97 12.11
C VAL A 47 10.47 15.41 13.37
N ALA A 48 10.95 14.17 13.35
CA ALA A 48 11.66 13.59 14.49
C ALA A 48 13.00 14.29 14.74
N ASP A 49 13.77 14.57 13.69
CA ASP A 49 15.05 15.28 13.78
C ASP A 49 14.85 16.71 14.35
N ASP A 50 13.88 17.46 13.81
CA ASP A 50 13.50 18.79 14.29
C ASP A 50 13.04 18.75 15.76
N SER A 51 12.29 17.70 16.13
CA SER A 51 11.82 17.52 17.50
C SER A 51 12.97 17.21 18.46
N VAL A 52 13.99 16.47 18.02
CA VAL A 52 15.20 16.20 18.81
C VAL A 52 15.97 17.49 19.06
N GLU A 53 16.14 18.32 18.03
CA GLU A 53 16.78 19.63 18.16
C GLU A 53 16.02 20.52 19.16
N ALA A 54 14.70 20.61 19.00
CA ALA A 54 13.85 21.39 19.90
C ALA A 54 13.88 20.90 21.35
N VAL A 55 14.06 19.60 21.60
CA VAL A 55 14.27 19.06 22.96
C VAL A 55 15.61 19.51 23.53
N ILE A 56 16.69 19.46 22.74
CA ILE A 56 18.03 19.87 23.18
C ILE A 56 18.04 21.36 23.54
N GLU A 57 17.33 22.18 22.79
CA GLU A 57 17.22 23.63 23.03
C GLU A 57 16.20 23.99 24.14
N GLY A 58 15.52 23.00 24.71
CA GLY A 58 14.52 23.20 25.76
C GLY A 58 13.20 23.80 25.29
N ARG A 59 12.94 23.82 23.96
CA ARG A 59 11.69 24.30 23.37
C ARG A 59 10.58 23.25 23.34
N LEU A 60 10.94 21.97 23.43
CA LEU A 60 10.01 20.83 23.44
C LEU A 60 10.32 19.92 24.64
N GLY A 61 9.31 19.30 25.24
CA GLY A 61 9.51 18.31 26.28
C GLY A 61 10.08 17.00 25.73
N ILE A 62 10.92 16.32 26.52
CA ILE A 62 11.53 15.03 26.14
C ILE A 62 10.46 14.01 25.72
N HIS A 63 9.33 13.96 26.42
CA HIS A 63 8.24 13.04 26.09
C HIS A 63 7.70 13.27 24.66
N GLU A 64 7.50 14.51 24.26
CA GLU A 64 6.98 14.88 22.94
C GLU A 64 8.02 14.58 21.84
N GLY A 65 9.30 14.87 22.09
CA GLY A 65 10.37 14.48 21.17
C GLY A 65 10.48 12.96 21.01
N MET A 66 10.32 12.20 22.09
CA MET A 66 10.29 10.74 22.04
C MET A 66 9.06 10.20 21.29
N MET A 67 7.91 10.89 21.33
CA MET A 67 6.75 10.53 20.51
C MET A 67 7.04 10.70 19.01
N ALA A 68 7.66 11.82 18.62
CA ALA A 68 8.03 12.06 17.22
C ALA A 68 9.01 11.00 16.70
N LEU A 69 10.07 10.71 17.47
CA LEU A 69 11.01 9.61 17.22
C LEU A 69 10.31 8.25 17.12
N GLY A 70 9.41 7.95 18.06
CA GLY A 70 8.66 6.70 18.10
C GLY A 70 7.78 6.51 16.86
N LYS A 71 7.11 7.58 16.41
CA LYS A 71 6.33 7.59 15.17
C LYS A 71 7.22 7.31 13.96
N ALA A 72 8.30 8.07 13.80
CA ALA A 72 9.25 7.88 12.68
C ALA A 72 9.81 6.45 12.62
N SER A 73 10.28 5.93 13.76
CA SER A 73 10.82 4.57 13.87
C SER A 73 9.79 3.50 13.52
N THR A 74 8.56 3.64 14.01
CA THR A 74 7.49 2.67 13.75
C THR A 74 7.08 2.67 12.28
N SER A 75 6.88 3.86 11.69
CA SER A 75 6.55 3.99 10.27
C SER A 75 7.64 3.40 9.37
N LEU A 76 8.91 3.64 9.68
CA LEU A 76 10.03 3.07 8.93
C LEU A 76 10.08 1.54 9.01
N LYS A 77 9.86 0.96 10.20
CA LYS A 77 9.79 -0.50 10.38
C LYS A 77 8.71 -1.13 9.51
N VAL A 78 7.53 -0.52 9.47
CA VAL A 78 6.42 -0.99 8.61
C VAL A 78 6.81 -0.90 7.13
N LEU A 79 7.39 0.21 6.69
CA LEU A 79 7.83 0.37 5.30
C LEU A 79 8.88 -0.68 4.91
N ALA A 80 9.85 -0.96 5.79
CA ALA A 80 10.86 -1.98 5.55
C ALA A 80 10.24 -3.38 5.36
N GLN A 81 9.20 -3.72 6.11
CA GLN A 81 8.47 -4.98 5.91
C GLN A 81 7.78 -5.04 4.54
N VAL A 82 7.17 -3.93 4.10
CA VAL A 82 6.54 -3.84 2.78
C VAL A 82 7.59 -3.98 1.68
N ARG A 83 8.73 -3.29 1.80
CA ARG A 83 9.87 -3.43 0.88
C ARG A 83 10.31 -4.89 0.77
N ASN A 84 10.49 -5.58 1.89
CA ASN A 84 10.92 -6.98 1.90
C ASN A 84 9.90 -7.86 1.16
N LYS A 85 8.60 -7.69 1.42
CA LYS A 85 7.55 -8.44 0.71
C LYS A 85 7.52 -8.15 -0.79
N ALA A 86 7.73 -6.90 -1.19
CA ALA A 86 7.80 -6.53 -2.60
C ALA A 86 8.97 -7.22 -3.31
N MET A 87 10.15 -7.24 -2.67
CA MET A 87 11.32 -7.96 -3.19
C MET A 87 11.07 -9.46 -3.28
N SER A 88 10.51 -10.09 -2.24
CA SER A 88 10.18 -11.53 -2.28
C SER A 88 9.17 -11.88 -3.36
N ALA A 89 8.16 -11.02 -3.60
CA ALA A 89 7.19 -11.22 -4.67
C ALA A 89 7.84 -11.11 -6.06
N TYR A 90 8.77 -10.17 -6.23
CA TYR A 90 9.55 -10.05 -7.46
C TYR A 90 10.41 -11.30 -7.71
N GLU A 91 11.13 -11.78 -6.70
CA GLU A 91 11.93 -13.01 -6.80
C GLU A 91 11.08 -14.24 -7.13
N GLU A 92 9.88 -14.36 -6.56
CA GLU A 92 8.96 -15.47 -6.85
C GLU A 92 8.48 -15.46 -8.31
N ILE A 93 8.15 -14.29 -8.85
CA ILE A 93 7.77 -14.15 -10.26
C ILE A 93 8.93 -14.57 -11.18
N MET A 94 10.17 -14.21 -10.84
CA MET A 94 11.35 -14.63 -11.61
C MET A 94 11.55 -16.15 -11.57
N ARG A 95 11.31 -16.80 -10.42
CA ARG A 95 11.42 -18.27 -10.29
C ARG A 95 10.38 -19.03 -11.12
N LEU A 96 9.22 -18.45 -11.40
CA LEU A 96 8.20 -19.08 -12.25
C LEU A 96 8.50 -19.00 -13.75
N GLN A 97 9.38 -18.09 -14.17
CA GLN A 97 9.69 -17.84 -15.59
C GLN A 97 10.94 -18.55 -16.11
N VAL A 98 11.71 -19.20 -15.22
CA VAL A 98 12.87 -20.02 -15.59
C VAL A 98 12.48 -21.45 -15.93
#